data_AF-A0A935IGF9-F1
#
_entry.id   AF-A0A935IGF9-F1
#
_cell.length_a   1.000
_cell.length_b   1.000
_cell.length_c   1.000
_cell.angle_alpha   90.00
_cell.angle_beta   90.00
_cell.angle_gamma   90.00
#
_symmetry.space_group_name_H-M   'P 1'
#
loop_
_entity.id
_entity.type
_entity.pdbx_description
1 polymer ?
#
loop_
_entity_poly.entity_id
_entity_poly.type
_entity_poly.pdbx_seq_one_letter_code
_entity_poly.pdbx_strand_id
1 'polypeptide(L)'
;MSFFSTLRADRLITELKSKPGSPEAQRAAARLKDLGAAAIEPVVVALEDADKAAAVMLVDVLSALVTQKTFPQFVRWLVEAAHAWWRASPGR
;
A
#
# COMPACT_ATOMS: atom_id res chain seq x y z
N MET A 1 0.64 11.26 12.46
CA MET A 1 -0.79 11.54 12.69
C MET A 1 -1.45 11.82 11.35
N SER A 2 -1.92 10.80 10.62
CA SER A 2 -2.73 11.06 9.42
C SER A 2 -3.80 9.99 9.20
N PHE A 3 -4.71 9.85 10.17
CA PHE A 3 -5.88 8.97 10.08
C PHE A 3 -6.73 9.28 8.82
N PHE A 4 -6.85 10.55 8.44
CA PHE A 4 -7.59 10.95 7.24
C PHE A 4 -6.92 10.50 5.93
N SER A 5 -5.59 10.50 5.87
CA SER A 5 -4.87 9.98 4.70
C SER A 5 -5.02 8.47 4.57
N THR A 6 -5.00 7.75 5.70
CA THR A 6 -5.22 6.30 5.74
C THR A 6 -6.62 5.93 5.25
N LEU A 7 -7.67 6.58 5.77
CA LEU A 7 -9.06 6.33 5.33
C LEU A 7 -9.28 6.65 3.84
N ARG A 8 -8.63 7.70 3.33
CA ARG A 8 -8.66 8.00 1.90
C ARG A 8 -7.93 6.95 1.08
N ALA A 9 -6.78 6.47 1.54
CA ALA A 9 -6.03 5.41 0.88
C ALA A 9 -6.86 4.11 0.84
N ASP A 10 -7.50 3.70 1.94
CA ASP A 10 -8.35 2.51 1.99
C ASP A 10 -9.50 2.55 0.98
N ARG A 11 -10.14 3.72 0.83
CA ARG A 11 -11.20 3.90 -0.17
C ARG A 11 -10.66 3.75 -1.60
N LEU A 12 -9.54 4.39 -1.90
CA LEU A 12 -8.91 4.31 -3.24
C LEU A 12 -8.45 2.89 -3.56
N ILE A 13 -7.92 2.18 -2.57
CA ILE A 13 -7.54 0.77 -2.66
C ILE A 13 -8.76 -0.10 -2.95
N THR A 14 -9.87 0.14 -2.25
CA THR A 14 -11.12 -0.61 -2.46
C THR A 14 -11.65 -0.39 -3.88
N GLU A 15 -11.62 0.85 -4.38
CA GLU A 15 -12.00 1.17 -5.76
C GLU A 15 -11.07 0.46 -6.78
N LEU A 16 -9.76 0.44 -6.52
CA LEU A 16 -8.77 -0.24 -7.36
C LEU A 16 -8.96 -1.76 -7.37
N LYS A 17 -9.24 -2.38 -6.22
CA LYS A 17 -9.52 -3.82 -6.09
C LYS A 17 -10.85 -4.21 -6.74
N SER A 18 -11.86 -3.32 -6.73
CA SER A 18 -13.19 -3.63 -7.26
C SER A 18 -13.21 -3.78 -8.78
N LYS A 19 -12.43 -2.97 -9.51
CA LYS A 19 -12.36 -3.00 -10.98
C LYS A 19 -10.92 -2.82 -11.48
N PRO A 20 -10.05 -3.83 -11.30
CA PRO A 20 -8.66 -3.75 -11.74
C PRO A 20 -8.60 -3.57 -13.26
N GLY A 21 -7.80 -2.60 -13.72
CA GLY A 21 -7.65 -2.27 -15.14
C GLY A 21 -8.68 -1.28 -15.71
N SER A 22 -9.64 -0.82 -14.90
CA SER A 22 -10.54 0.26 -15.29
C SER A 22 -9.85 1.65 -15.26
N PRO A 23 -10.34 2.64 -16.03
CA PRO A 23 -9.86 4.01 -15.94
C PRO A 23 -10.01 4.60 -14.53
N GLU A 24 -11.03 4.17 -13.78
CA GLU A 24 -11.22 4.55 -12.38
C GLU A 24 -10.11 4.00 -11.49
N ALA A 25 -9.72 2.73 -11.65
CA ALA A 25 -8.63 2.13 -10.89
C ALA A 25 -7.27 2.81 -11.19
N GLN A 26 -7.04 3.22 -12.44
CA GLN A 26 -5.84 4.00 -12.81
C GLN A 26 -5.83 5.39 -12.14
N ARG A 27 -6.98 6.06 -12.08
CA ARG A 27 -7.11 7.34 -11.36
C ARG A 27 -6.92 7.15 -9.85
N ALA A 28 -7.45 6.07 -9.28
CA ALA A 28 -7.27 5.74 -7.88
C ALA A 28 -5.79 5.48 -7.55
N ALA A 29 -5.10 4.74 -8.41
CA ALA A 29 -3.65 4.52 -8.33
C ALA A 29 -2.87 5.85 -8.37
N ALA A 30 -3.21 6.76 -9.30
CA ALA A 30 -2.56 8.07 -9.36
C ALA A 30 -2.78 8.88 -8.07
N ARG A 31 -4.00 8.89 -7.54
CA ARG A 31 -4.31 9.58 -6.27
C ARG A 31 -3.61 8.97 -5.07
N LEU A 32 -3.40 7.65 -5.05
CA LEU A 32 -2.60 6.99 -4.02
C LEU A 32 -1.14 7.44 -4.07
N LYS A 33 -0.58 7.62 -5.27
CA LYS A 33 0.79 8.17 -5.44
C LYS A 33 0.89 9.60 -4.90
N ASP A 34 -0.14 10.42 -5.09
CA ASP A 34 -0.19 11.80 -4.58
C ASP A 34 -0.25 11.90 -3.05
N LEU A 35 -0.78 10.88 -2.36
CA LEU A 35 -0.81 10.82 -0.90
C LEU A 35 0.58 10.64 -0.27
N GLY A 36 1.58 10.25 -1.05
CA GLY A 36 2.96 10.11 -0.61
C GLY A 36 3.12 9.05 0.48
N ALA A 37 3.99 9.32 1.46
CA ALA A 37 4.38 8.33 2.45
C ALA A 37 3.22 7.78 3.31
N ALA A 38 2.11 8.52 3.42
CA ALA A 38 0.93 8.09 4.16
C ALA A 38 0.16 6.95 3.47
N ALA A 39 0.38 6.72 2.16
CA ALA A 39 -0.22 5.62 1.43
C ALA A 39 0.60 4.32 1.47
N ILE A 40 1.84 4.34 2.00
CA ILE A 40 2.72 3.15 2.02
C ILE A 40 2.09 2.03 2.84
N GLU A 41 1.78 2.28 4.11
CA GLU A 41 1.17 1.30 5.01
C GLU A 41 -0.12 0.67 4.46
N PRO A 42 -1.14 1.45 4.05
CA PRO A 42 -2.39 0.87 3.53
C PRO A 42 -2.19 0.12 2.21
N VAL A 43 -1.27 0.57 1.33
CA VAL A 43 -0.97 -0.17 0.09
C VAL A 43 -0.31 -1.52 0.38
N VAL A 44 0.56 -1.62 1.40
CA VAL A 44 1.17 -2.90 1.75
C VAL A 44 0.18 -3.83 2.45
N VAL A 45 -0.68 -3.32 3.33
CA VAL A 45 -1.77 -4.13 3.92
C VAL A 45 -2.71 -4.63 2.82
N ALA A 46 -3.06 -3.78 1.86
CA ALA A 46 -3.91 -4.15 0.75
C ALA A 46 -3.32 -5.23 -0.16
N LEU A 47 -1.99 -5.32 -0.22
CA LEU A 47 -1.23 -6.31 -1.00
C LEU A 47 -1.38 -7.73 -0.44
N GLU A 48 -1.63 -7.90 0.86
CA GLU A 48 -1.80 -9.22 1.48
C GLU A 48 -3.04 -9.96 0.93
N ASP A 49 -4.12 -9.24 0.69
CA ASP A 49 -5.40 -9.76 0.18
C ASP A 49 -5.70 -9.34 -1.27
N ALA A 50 -4.68 -8.95 -2.05
CA ALA A 50 -4.88 -8.46 -3.42
C ALA A 50 -4.87 -9.60 -4.46
N ASP A 51 -5.85 -9.58 -5.36
CA ASP A 51 -5.82 -10.40 -6.59
C ASP A 51 -4.66 -9.99 -7.50
N LYS A 52 -4.16 -10.91 -8.34
CA LYS A 52 -3.00 -10.68 -9.24
C LYS A 52 -3.06 -9.35 -10.01
N ALA A 53 -4.23 -9.00 -10.55
CA ALA A 53 -4.39 -7.75 -11.31
C ALA A 53 -4.32 -6.50 -10.42
N ALA A 54 -4.91 -6.53 -9.23
CA ALA A 54 -4.83 -5.46 -8.25
C ALA A 54 -3.43 -5.36 -7.64
N ALA A 55 -2.78 -6.49 -7.38
CA ALA A 55 -1.42 -6.56 -6.84
C ALA A 55 -0.41 -5.87 -7.76
N VAL A 56 -0.49 -6.09 -9.08
CA VAL A 56 0.38 -5.38 -10.05
C VAL A 56 0.22 -3.87 -9.95
N MET A 57 -1.01 -3.37 -9.84
CA MET A 57 -1.28 -1.94 -9.72
C MET A 57 -0.82 -1.38 -8.35
N LEU A 58 -1.03 -2.13 -7.27
CA LEU A 58 -0.57 -1.74 -5.92
C LEU A 58 0.96 -1.71 -5.83
N VAL A 59 1.66 -2.67 -6.46
CA VAL A 59 3.12 -2.67 -6.55
C VAL A 59 3.63 -1.50 -7.38
N ASP A 60 2.94 -1.12 -8.46
CA ASP A 60 3.28 0.08 -9.24
C ASP A 60 3.05 1.38 -8.46
N VAL A 61 2.02 1.43 -7.62
CA VAL A 61 1.82 2.53 -6.67
C VAL A 61 2.94 2.57 -5.64
N LEU A 62 3.26 1.43 -5.04
CA LEU A 62 4.29 1.32 -4.02
C LEU A 62 5.68 1.69 -4.57
N SER A 63 6.02 1.26 -5.78
CA SER A 63 7.30 1.57 -6.42
C SER A 63 7.45 3.08 -6.68
N ALA A 64 6.37 3.77 -7.04
CA ALA A 64 6.35 5.22 -7.19
C ALA A 64 6.44 5.96 -5.84
N LEU A 65 5.90 5.37 -4.77
CA LEU A 65 5.94 5.94 -3.42
C LEU A 65 7.28 5.74 -2.72
N VAL A 66 8.04 4.69 -3.06
CA VAL A 66 9.37 4.41 -2.51
C VAL A 66 10.42 5.27 -3.22
N THR A 67 10.72 6.42 -2.63
CA THR A 67 11.72 7.38 -3.08
C THR A 67 12.79 7.53 -2.02
N GLN A 68 13.93 8.18 -2.32
CA GLN A 68 14.98 8.44 -1.31
C GLN A 68 14.45 9.13 -0.05
N LYS A 69 13.42 9.98 -0.17
CA LYS A 69 12.82 10.70 0.96
C LYS A 69 11.96 9.82 1.84
N THR A 70 11.26 8.85 1.25
CA THR A 70 10.33 7.95 1.94
C THR A 70 10.96 6.60 2.29
N PHE A 71 12.18 6.35 1.80
CA PHE A 71 12.93 5.12 2.02
C PHE A 71 13.14 4.79 3.51
N PRO A 72 13.52 5.72 4.40
CA PRO A 72 13.65 5.41 5.83
C PRO A 72 12.34 4.95 6.47
N GLN A 73 11.22 5.54 6.05
CA GLN A 73 9.88 5.16 6.51
C GLN A 73 9.47 3.80 5.96
N PHE A 74 9.76 3.53 4.69
CA PHE A 74 9.52 2.23 4.07
C PHE A 74 10.31 1.10 4.76
N VAL A 75 11.61 1.32 5.04
CA VAL A 75 12.46 0.36 5.75
C VAL A 75 11.94 0.11 7.17
N ARG A 76 11.56 1.17 7.88
CA ARG A 76 10.96 1.03 9.22
C ARG A 76 9.71 0.16 9.18
N TRP A 77 8.82 0.42 8.22
CA TRP A 77 7.60 -0.37 8.06
C TRP A 77 7.93 -1.84 7.73
N LEU A 78 8.91 -2.10 6.86
CA LEU A 78 9.39 -3.45 6.53
C LEU A 78 9.90 -4.20 7.76
N VAL A 79 10.69 -3.53 8.62
CA VAL A 79 11.19 -4.11 9.86
C VAL A 79 10.04 -4.40 10.84
N GLU A 80 9.08 -3.48 10.97
CA GLU A 80 7.90 -3.67 11.82
C GLU A 80 7.02 -4.82 11.31
N ALA A 81 6.80 -4.93 10.00
CA ALA A 81 6.07 -6.03 9.37
C ALA A 81 6.79 -7.37 9.54
N ALA A 82 8.12 -7.42 9.32
CA ALA A 82 8.92 -8.62 9.55
C ALA A 82 8.88 -9.07 11.03
N HIS A 83 8.93 -8.11 11.95
CA HIS A 83 8.81 -8.39 13.39
C HIS A 83 7.39 -8.84 13.77
N ALA A 84 6.35 -8.26 13.17
CA ALA A 84 4.98 -8.72 13.35
C ALA A 84 4.78 -10.15 12.83
N TRP A 85 5.33 -10.45 11.66
CA TRP A 85 5.33 -11.78 11.06
C TRP A 85 6.08 -12.81 11.93
N TRP A 86 7.23 -12.42 12.50
CA TRP A 86 7.98 -13.25 13.45
C TRP A 86 7.19 -13.54 14.71
N ARG A 87 6.48 -12.54 15.27
CA ARG A 87 5.60 -12.74 16.44
C ARG A 87 4.36 -13.57 16.12
N ALA A 88 3.83 -13.46 14.90
CA ALA A 88 2.67 -14.22 14.44
C ALA A 88 3.01 -15.67 14.06
N SER A 89 4.29 -16.04 13.99
CA SER A 89 4.76 -17.40 13.76
C SER A 89 5.25 -18.03 15.08
N PRO A 90 4.36 -18.58 15.93
CA PRO A 90 4.80 -19.28 17.13
C PRO A 90 5.40 -20.63 16.72
N GLY A 91 6.73 -20.70 16.73
CA GLY A 91 7.48 -21.95 16.56
C GLY A 91 7.81 -22.31 15.11
N ARG A 92 8.95 -21.80 14.64
CA ARG A 92 9.89 -22.57 13.83
C ARG A 92 11.26 -22.48 14.47
#